data_AF-A0AAV1Q325-F1
#
_entry.id   AF-A0AAV1Q325-F1
#
_cell.length_a   1.000
_cell.length_b   1.000
_cell.length_c   1.000
_cell.angle_alpha   90.00
_cell.angle_beta   90.00
_cell.angle_gamma   90.00
#
_symmetry.space_group_name_H-M   'P 1'
#
loop_
_entity.id
_entity.type
_entity.pdbx_description
1 polymer ?
#
loop_
_entity_poly.entity_id
_entity_poly.type
_entity_poly.pdbx_seq_one_letter_code
_entity_poly.pdbx_strand_id
1 'polypeptide(L)'
;MDFIDPILGLCKGIYDMVEVTKTNKERNLRLAKRVKALEDLVLTIKQRGPSQISDNVVNALKQLCITLTSAKKLMVKYSKSKGFKSFLKSGNHEGNFCTVNEALTDSFQVLSGALQIEQRDIMYQVFETVTLRRQDEEYRSCPPGPLPASSPMVPPEPVYCTVDSSPPPCNEIPRPPFSP
;
A
#
# COMPACT_ATOMS: atom_id res chain seq x y z
N MET A 1 1.66 -15.71 9.40
CA MET A 1 2.68 -14.98 8.60
C MET A 1 3.65 -16.00 8.02
N ASP A 2 3.12 -17.00 7.31
CA ASP A 2 3.79 -18.31 7.24
C ASP A 2 4.80 -18.39 6.09
N PHE A 3 4.93 -17.29 5.34
CA PHE A 3 5.78 -17.15 4.16
C PHE A 3 7.10 -16.40 4.47
N ILE A 4 7.22 -15.74 5.63
CA ILE A 4 8.44 -15.01 6.00
C ILE A 4 9.63 -15.95 6.17
N ASP A 5 9.50 -16.98 7.00
CA ASP A 5 10.59 -17.93 7.23
C ASP A 5 10.96 -18.72 5.95
N PRO A 6 10.00 -19.16 5.10
CA PRO A 6 10.31 -19.67 3.77
C PRO A 6 11.11 -18.70 2.90
N ILE A 7 10.76 -17.41 2.86
CA ILE A 7 11.50 -16.40 2.10
C ILE A 7 12.94 -16.29 2.59
N LEU A 8 13.16 -16.20 3.91
CA LEU A 8 14.51 -16.14 4.48
C LEU A 8 15.32 -17.40 4.14
N GLY A 9 14.71 -18.59 4.22
CA GLY A 9 15.35 -19.84 3.81
C GLY A 9 15.68 -19.91 2.32
N LEU A 10 14.87 -19.29 1.46
CA LEU A 10 15.14 -19.16 0.03
C LEU A 10 16.31 -18.20 -0.23
N CYS A 11 16.36 -17.05 0.44
CA CYS A 11 17.47 -16.11 0.36
C CYS A 11 18.79 -16.79 0.72
N LYS A 12 18.84 -17.49 1.87
CA LYS A 12 20.02 -18.26 2.28
C LYS A 12 20.44 -19.29 1.23
N GLY A 13 19.49 -20.06 0.71
CA GLY A 13 19.79 -21.06 -0.32
C GLY A 13 20.33 -20.46 -1.62
N ILE A 14 19.95 -19.23 -1.98
CA ILE A 14 20.51 -18.51 -3.12
C ILE A 14 21.94 -18.06 -2.84
N TYR A 15 22.25 -17.58 -1.62
CA TYR A 15 23.63 -17.24 -1.24
C TYR A 15 24.56 -18.43 -1.32
N ASP A 16 24.16 -19.58 -0.76
CA ASP A 16 24.97 -20.80 -0.77
C ASP A 16 25.31 -21.21 -2.22
N MET A 17 24.36 -21.08 -3.15
CA MET A 17 24.61 -21.36 -4.56
C MET A 17 25.53 -20.35 -5.24
N VAL A 18 25.38 -19.06 -4.91
CA VAL A 18 26.24 -17.99 -5.44
C VAL A 18 27.69 -18.19 -4.98
N GLU A 19 27.91 -18.55 -3.72
CA GLU A 19 29.25 -18.79 -3.14
C GLU A 19 29.98 -19.96 -3.82
N VAL A 20 29.26 -21.04 -4.11
CA VAL A 20 29.80 -22.22 -4.80
C VAL A 20 30.18 -21.90 -6.27
N THR A 21 29.53 -20.91 -6.88
CA THR A 21 29.81 -20.49 -8.26
C THR A 21 30.95 -19.47 -8.38
N LYS A 22 32.20 -19.96 -8.46
CA LYS A 22 33.39 -19.09 -8.68
C LYS A 22 33.47 -18.43 -10.07
N THR A 23 32.55 -18.74 -11.00
CA THR A 23 32.49 -18.18 -12.36
C THR A 23 31.41 -17.10 -12.48
N ASN A 24 31.68 -16.05 -13.27
CA ASN A 24 30.82 -14.87 -13.44
C ASN A 24 30.55 -14.10 -12.12
N LYS A 25 31.64 -13.71 -11.44
CA LYS A 25 31.61 -13.07 -10.12
C LYS A 25 30.72 -11.83 -10.06
N GLU A 26 30.69 -11.03 -11.11
CA GLU A 26 29.96 -9.76 -11.05
C GLU A 26 28.44 -9.93 -11.12
N ARG A 27 27.92 -10.84 -11.97
CA ARG A 27 26.48 -11.12 -12.03
C ARG A 27 25.97 -11.80 -10.77
N ASN A 28 26.72 -12.78 -10.27
CA ASN A 28 26.40 -13.46 -9.03
C ASN A 28 26.45 -12.51 -7.82
N LEU A 29 27.42 -11.58 -7.79
CA LEU A 29 27.50 -10.55 -6.76
C LEU A 29 26.30 -9.59 -6.81
N ARG A 30 25.88 -9.15 -8.00
CA ARG A 30 24.69 -8.28 -8.15
C ARG A 30 23.42 -8.98 -7.70
N LEU A 31 23.26 -10.26 -8.04
CA LEU A 31 22.15 -11.09 -7.56
C LEU A 31 22.16 -11.18 -6.03
N ALA A 32 23.30 -11.54 -5.43
CA ALA A 32 23.44 -11.65 -3.98
C ALA A 32 23.11 -10.32 -3.26
N LYS A 33 23.60 -9.18 -3.76
CA LYS A 33 23.27 -7.86 -3.20
C LYS A 33 21.77 -7.57 -3.20
N ARG A 34 21.06 -7.93 -4.27
CA ARG A 34 19.60 -7.73 -4.37
C ARG A 34 18.82 -8.64 -3.46
N VAL A 35 19.20 -9.92 -3.40
CA VAL A 35 18.61 -10.88 -2.47
C VAL A 35 18.85 -10.43 -1.03
N LYS A 36 20.00 -9.79 -0.74
CA LYS A 36 20.29 -9.20 0.58
C LYS A 36 19.39 -8.04 0.94
N ALA A 37 19.19 -7.10 0.01
CA ALA A 37 18.23 -6.02 0.23
C ALA A 37 16.80 -6.54 0.48
N LEU A 38 16.38 -7.60 -0.23
CA LEU A 38 15.10 -8.27 0.00
C LEU A 38 15.02 -8.96 1.36
N GLU A 39 16.07 -9.67 1.76
CA GLU A 39 16.17 -10.31 3.08
C GLU A 39 16.04 -9.28 4.20
N ASP A 40 16.74 -8.15 4.11
CA ASP A 40 16.72 -7.10 5.12
C ASP A 40 15.33 -6.45 5.24
N LEU A 41 14.63 -6.25 4.11
CA LEU A 41 13.24 -5.79 4.11
C LEU A 41 12.31 -6.79 4.80
N VAL A 42 12.45 -8.07 4.50
CA VAL A 42 11.63 -9.15 5.08
C VAL A 42 11.89 -9.27 6.59
N LEU A 43 13.14 -9.11 7.04
CA LEU A 43 13.49 -9.06 8.47
C LEU A 43 12.85 -7.87 9.17
N THR A 44 12.87 -6.70 8.53
CA THR A 44 12.21 -5.49 9.06
C THR A 44 10.71 -5.71 9.22
N ILE A 45 10.06 -6.34 8.24
CA ILE A 45 8.65 -6.70 8.31
C ILE A 45 8.39 -7.72 9.42
N LYS A 46 9.26 -8.73 9.56
CA LYS A 46 9.17 -9.74 10.63
C LYS A 46 9.20 -9.09 12.02
N GLN A 47 10.06 -8.09 12.22
CA GLN A 47 10.18 -7.35 13.49
C GLN A 47 8.94 -6.51 13.81
N ARG A 48 8.26 -5.96 12.80
CA ARG A 48 7.04 -5.15 12.99
C ARG A 48 5.85 -5.96 13.50
N GLY A 49 5.83 -7.26 13.20
CA GLY A 49 4.81 -8.20 13.65
C GLY A 49 3.54 -8.22 12.78
N PRO A 50 2.76 -9.32 12.80
CA PRO A 50 1.67 -9.60 11.86
C PRO A 50 0.55 -8.54 11.83
N SER A 51 0.30 -7.87 12.96
CA SER A 51 -0.83 -6.94 13.11
C SER A 51 -0.59 -5.56 12.51
N GLN A 52 0.62 -5.27 12.04
CA GLN A 52 1.03 -3.94 11.56
C GLN A 52 1.41 -3.93 10.07
N ILE A 53 0.88 -4.91 9.32
CA ILE A 53 1.27 -5.17 7.94
C ILE A 53 0.00 -5.26 7.10
N SER A 54 -0.13 -4.36 6.14
CA SER A 54 -1.27 -4.30 5.23
C SER A 54 -1.35 -5.49 4.28
N ASP A 55 -2.56 -5.75 3.75
CA ASP A 55 -2.79 -6.81 2.76
C ASP A 55 -1.94 -6.64 1.49
N ASN A 56 -1.65 -5.39 1.11
CA ASN A 56 -0.77 -5.08 -0.01
C ASN A 56 0.65 -5.60 0.21
N VAL A 57 1.20 -5.40 1.41
CA VAL A 57 2.52 -5.91 1.79
C VAL A 57 2.50 -7.44 1.90
N VAL A 58 1.42 -8.02 2.42
CA VAL A 58 1.24 -9.49 2.45
C VAL A 58 1.23 -10.08 1.04
N ASN A 59 0.52 -9.46 0.11
CA ASN A 59 0.48 -9.93 -1.28
C ASN A 59 1.86 -9.79 -1.95
N ALA A 60 2.57 -8.67 -1.74
CA ALA A 60 3.92 -8.49 -2.25
C ALA A 60 4.89 -9.55 -1.71
N LEU A 61 4.79 -9.93 -0.43
CA LEU A 61 5.58 -11.01 0.16
C LEU A 61 5.27 -12.38 -0.47
N LYS A 62 3.99 -12.68 -0.75
CA LYS A 62 3.61 -13.93 -1.44
C LYS A 62 4.22 -14.01 -2.83
N GLN A 63 4.15 -12.92 -3.60
CA GLN A 63 4.77 -12.85 -4.92
C GLN A 63 6.29 -13.01 -4.84
N LEU A 64 6.94 -12.35 -3.87
CA LEU A 64 8.37 -12.52 -3.62
C LEU A 64 8.74 -13.99 -3.33
N CYS A 65 7.95 -14.69 -2.52
CA CYS A 65 8.18 -16.11 -2.21
C CYS A 65 8.13 -16.98 -3.48
N ILE A 66 7.15 -16.73 -4.37
CA ILE A 66 7.00 -17.43 -5.65
C ILE A 66 8.22 -17.16 -6.56
N THR A 67 8.64 -15.90 -6.66
CA THR A 67 9.81 -15.49 -7.46
C THR A 67 11.09 -16.15 -6.95
N LEU A 68 11.36 -16.09 -5.65
CA LEU A 68 12.55 -16.71 -5.04
C LEU A 68 12.53 -18.23 -5.18
N THR A 69 11.37 -18.87 -5.06
CA THR A 69 11.21 -20.31 -5.29
C THR A 69 11.57 -20.68 -6.73
N SER A 70 11.08 -19.90 -7.69
CA SER A 70 11.35 -20.11 -9.12
C SER A 70 12.82 -19.90 -9.45
N ALA A 71 13.43 -18.84 -8.89
CA ALA A 71 14.86 -18.56 -9.01
C ALA A 71 15.70 -19.73 -8.49
N LYS A 72 15.41 -20.22 -7.27
CA LYS A 72 16.12 -21.35 -6.68
C LYS A 72 15.96 -22.63 -7.51
N LYS A 73 14.76 -22.94 -8.00
CA LYS A 73 14.50 -24.09 -8.88
C LYS A 73 15.33 -24.01 -10.17
N LEU A 74 15.40 -22.85 -10.80
CA LEU A 74 16.22 -22.63 -12.00
C LEU A 74 17.70 -22.89 -11.68
N MET A 75 18.23 -22.28 -10.62
CA MET A 75 19.64 -22.46 -10.22
C MET A 75 19.97 -23.94 -9.93
N VAL A 76 19.10 -24.66 -9.23
CA VAL A 76 19.25 -26.11 -8.95
C VAL A 76 19.18 -26.94 -10.24
N LYS A 77 18.27 -26.64 -11.16
CA LYS A 77 18.15 -27.34 -12.44
C LYS A 77 19.44 -27.21 -13.24
N TYR A 78 20.05 -26.03 -13.24
CA TYR A 78 21.30 -25.81 -13.97
C TYR A 78 22.49 -26.43 -13.26
N SER A 79 22.59 -26.35 -11.93
CA SER A 79 23.70 -26.92 -11.17
C SER A 79 23.83 -28.45 -11.32
N LYS A 80 22.70 -29.14 -11.49
CA LYS A 80 22.65 -30.60 -11.76
C LYS A 80 23.01 -30.97 -13.19
N SER A 81 22.96 -30.02 -14.14
CA SER A 81 23.40 -30.28 -15.51
C SER A 81 24.92 -30.16 -15.61
N LYS A 82 25.59 -31.07 -16.34
CA LYS A 82 27.03 -30.94 -16.68
C LYS A 82 27.35 -29.59 -17.37
N GLY A 83 26.32 -28.90 -17.86
CA GLY A 83 26.36 -27.58 -18.47
C GLY A 83 26.54 -26.41 -17.50
N PHE A 84 26.46 -26.55 -16.17
CA PHE A 84 26.54 -25.41 -15.24
C PHE A 84 27.85 -24.59 -15.35
N LYS A 85 28.99 -25.30 -15.41
CA LYS A 85 30.31 -24.67 -15.63
C LYS A 85 30.43 -24.02 -17.00
N SER A 86 29.76 -24.58 -18.02
CA SER A 86 29.75 -24.03 -19.38
C SER A 86 28.79 -22.85 -19.51
N PHE A 87 27.64 -22.89 -18.84
CA PHE A 87 26.60 -21.86 -18.75
C PHE A 87 27.12 -20.57 -18.10
N LEU A 88 27.81 -20.69 -16.97
CA LEU A 88 28.46 -19.54 -16.30
C LEU A 88 29.61 -18.96 -17.13
N LYS A 89 30.16 -19.75 -18.06
CA LYS A 89 31.32 -19.39 -18.88
C LYS A 89 30.94 -18.85 -20.26
N SER A 90 29.81 -19.26 -20.83
CA SER A 90 29.47 -18.96 -22.23
C SER A 90 28.52 -17.78 -22.42
N GLY A 91 27.82 -17.28 -21.39
CA GLY A 91 26.85 -16.19 -21.56
C GLY A 91 25.70 -16.50 -22.53
N ASN A 92 25.69 -17.68 -23.18
CA ASN A 92 24.82 -17.96 -24.33
C ASN A 92 23.42 -18.46 -23.93
N HIS A 93 23.16 -18.55 -22.62
CA HIS A 93 21.83 -18.70 -22.03
C HIS A 93 21.53 -17.50 -21.09
N GLU A 94 22.01 -16.32 -21.50
CA GLU A 94 21.80 -15.00 -20.89
C GLU A 94 20.35 -14.79 -20.43
N GLY A 95 19.38 -15.21 -21.25
CA GLY A 95 17.95 -14.93 -21.06
C GLY A 95 17.42 -15.37 -19.72
N ASN A 96 17.60 -16.63 -19.32
CA ASN A 96 16.95 -17.17 -18.12
C ASN A 96 17.48 -16.56 -16.81
N PHE A 97 18.77 -16.23 -16.74
CA PHE A 97 19.35 -15.59 -15.55
C PHE A 97 19.02 -14.10 -15.52
N CYS A 98 19.01 -13.42 -16.68
CA CYS A 98 18.51 -12.06 -16.80
C CYS A 98 17.04 -11.98 -16.37
N THR A 99 16.17 -12.89 -16.82
CA THR A 99 14.76 -12.95 -16.42
C THR A 99 14.59 -13.13 -14.92
N VAL A 100 15.38 -13.98 -14.26
CA VAL A 100 15.35 -14.12 -12.79
C VAL A 100 15.77 -12.81 -12.10
N ASN A 101 16.81 -12.17 -12.62
CA ASN A 101 17.32 -10.93 -12.05
C ASN A 101 16.35 -9.75 -12.26
N GLU A 102 15.65 -9.68 -13.39
CA GLU A 102 14.57 -8.73 -13.67
C GLU A 102 13.38 -8.99 -12.74
N ALA A 103 12.88 -10.22 -12.65
CA ALA A 103 11.77 -10.57 -11.77
C ALA A 103 12.04 -10.28 -10.28
N LEU A 104 13.29 -10.47 -9.81
CA LEU A 104 13.70 -10.07 -8.46
C LEU A 104 13.76 -8.56 -8.28
N THR A 105 14.11 -7.82 -9.34
CA THR A 105 14.10 -6.35 -9.33
C THR A 105 12.66 -5.84 -9.22
N ASP A 106 11.75 -6.40 -10.00
CA ASP A 106 10.34 -6.04 -9.97
C ASP A 106 9.73 -6.35 -8.60
N SER A 107 10.03 -7.54 -8.06
CA SER A 107 9.58 -7.93 -6.71
C SER A 107 10.09 -6.98 -5.63
N PHE A 108 11.35 -6.54 -5.73
CA PHE A 108 11.92 -5.53 -4.82
C PHE A 108 11.21 -4.19 -4.93
N GLN A 109 11.01 -3.69 -6.16
CA GLN A 109 10.32 -2.42 -6.39
C GLN A 109 8.88 -2.46 -5.86
N VAL A 110 8.12 -3.51 -6.17
CA VAL A 110 6.76 -3.69 -5.66
C VAL A 110 6.71 -3.73 -4.14
N LEU A 111 7.58 -4.51 -3.50
CA LEU A 111 7.60 -4.61 -2.03
C LEU A 111 7.99 -3.28 -1.38
N SER A 112 9.03 -2.61 -1.90
CA SER A 112 9.46 -1.30 -1.40
C SER A 112 8.38 -0.24 -1.58
N GLY A 113 7.68 -0.23 -2.72
CA GLY A 113 6.58 0.69 -2.98
C GLY A 113 5.40 0.46 -2.05
N ALA A 114 5.00 -0.79 -1.83
CA ALA A 114 3.93 -1.13 -0.89
C ALA A 114 4.24 -0.66 0.54
N LEU A 115 5.48 -0.85 1.00
CA LEU A 115 5.93 -0.38 2.32
C LEU A 115 5.95 1.15 2.41
N GLN A 116 6.38 1.85 1.36
CA GLN A 116 6.40 3.32 1.34
C GLN A 116 4.98 3.91 1.37
N ILE A 117 4.05 3.35 0.60
CA ILE A 117 2.64 3.77 0.62
C ILE A 117 2.06 3.58 2.02
N GLU A 118 2.28 2.42 2.64
CA GLU A 118 1.82 2.15 4.00
C GLU A 118 2.40 3.12 5.03
N GLN A 119 3.71 3.40 4.98
CA GLN A 119 4.34 4.38 5.87
C GLN A 119 3.78 5.80 5.67
N ARG A 120 3.54 6.18 4.41
CA ARG A 120 2.95 7.48 4.06
C ARG A 120 1.54 7.60 4.61
N ASP A 121 0.70 6.57 4.46
CA ASP A 121 -0.69 6.59 4.92
C ASP A 121 -0.77 6.68 6.45
N ILE A 122 0.09 5.96 7.19
CA ILE A 122 0.22 6.10 8.65
C ILE A 122 0.58 7.54 9.02
N MET A 123 1.54 8.14 8.33
CA MET A 123 1.98 9.51 8.61
C MET A 123 0.86 10.54 8.36
N TYR A 124 0.08 10.38 7.29
CA TYR A 124 -1.10 11.23 7.03
C TYR A 124 -2.14 11.10 8.15
N GLN A 125 -2.44 9.88 8.59
CA GLN A 125 -3.40 9.65 9.66
C GLN A 125 -2.95 10.27 10.99
N VAL A 126 -1.66 10.17 11.31
CA VAL A 126 -1.08 10.82 12.50
C VAL A 126 -1.19 12.34 12.40
N PHE A 127 -0.87 12.91 11.23
CA PHE A 127 -0.99 14.35 11.01
C PHE A 127 -2.44 14.83 11.20
N GLU A 128 -3.40 14.17 10.57
CA GLU A 128 -4.83 14.49 10.68
C GLU A 128 -5.32 14.40 12.14
N THR A 129 -4.92 13.36 12.86
CA THR A 129 -5.24 13.18 14.28
C THR A 129 -4.63 14.29 15.15
N VAL A 130 -3.41 14.73 14.85
CA VAL A 130 -2.77 15.84 15.57
C VAL A 130 -3.46 17.16 15.27
N THR A 131 -3.85 17.41 14.01
CA THR A 131 -4.57 18.64 13.64
C THR A 131 -5.96 18.70 14.26
N LEU A 132 -6.70 17.59 14.27
CA LEU A 132 -8.01 17.49 14.92
C LEU A 132 -7.91 17.76 16.42
N ARG A 133 -6.95 17.13 17.12
CA ARG A 133 -6.74 17.38 18.56
C ARG A 133 -6.46 18.85 18.87
N ARG A 134 -5.67 19.53 18.05
CA ARG A 134 -5.40 20.97 18.23
C ARG A 134 -6.66 21.82 18.06
N GLN A 135 -7.48 21.53 17.05
CA GLN A 135 -8.74 22.25 16.82
C GLN A 135 -9.75 22.02 17.95
N ASP A 136 -9.84 20.79 18.47
CA ASP A 136 -10.70 20.48 19.61
C ASP A 136 -10.24 21.19 20.89
N GLU A 137 -8.94 21.26 21.15
CA GLU A 137 -8.37 22.01 22.28
C GLU A 137 -8.65 23.52 22.15
N GLU A 138 -8.52 24.08 20.94
CA GLU A 138 -8.82 25.47 20.65
C GLU A 138 -10.32 25.77 20.85
N TYR A 139 -11.21 24.91 20.35
CA TYR A 139 -12.66 25.02 20.56
C TYR A 139 -13.05 24.90 22.04
N ARG A 140 -12.42 24.01 22.81
CA ARG A 140 -12.68 23.82 24.25
C ARG A 140 -12.11 24.95 25.12
N SER A 141 -11.15 25.71 24.60
CA SER A 141 -10.52 26.85 25.29
C SER A 141 -11.26 28.18 25.08
N CYS A 142 -12.15 28.26 24.09
CA CYS A 142 -13.06 29.39 23.93
C CYS A 142 -14.12 29.38 25.04
N PRO A 143 -14.20 30.40 25.90
CA PRO A 143 -15.32 30.53 26.83
C PRO A 143 -16.61 30.70 26.01
N PRO A 144 -17.75 30.16 26.45
CA PRO A 144 -19.02 30.41 25.77
C PRO A 144 -19.23 31.93 25.69
N GLY A 145 -19.24 32.46 24.46
CA GLY A 145 -19.51 33.86 24.22
C GLY A 145 -20.88 34.25 24.79
N PRO A 146 -21.11 35.53 25.12
CA PRO A 146 -22.38 35.96 25.68
C PRO A 146 -23.54 35.52 24.77
N LEU A 147 -24.51 34.79 25.34
CA LEU A 147 -25.74 34.47 24.63
C LEU A 147 -26.35 35.78 24.11
N PRO A 148 -26.77 35.86 22.83
CA PRO A 148 -27.46 37.04 22.34
C PRO A 148 -28.71 37.24 23.20
N ALA A 149 -28.82 38.41 23.82
CA ALA A 149 -29.96 38.77 24.64
C ALA A 149 -31.24 38.51 23.85
N SER A 150 -32.13 37.69 24.40
CA SER A 150 -33.45 37.47 23.83
C SER A 150 -34.14 38.83 23.69
N SER A 151 -34.37 39.26 22.45
CA SER A 151 -35.20 40.43 22.19
C SER A 151 -36.55 40.26 22.91
N PRO A 152 -37.08 41.31 23.55
CA PRO A 152 -38.35 41.22 24.24
C PRO A 152 -39.44 40.84 23.25
N MET A 153 -40.18 39.80 23.60
CA MET A 153 -41.32 39.27 22.85
C MET A 153 -42.36 40.38 22.73
N VAL A 154 -42.53 40.94 21.54
CA VAL A 154 -43.63 41.87 21.24
C VAL A 154 -44.94 41.06 21.27
N PRO A 155 -45.97 41.48 22.04
CA PRO A 155 -47.24 40.77 22.06
C PRO A 155 -47.93 40.88 20.69
N PRO A 156 -48.58 39.82 20.20
CA PRO A 156 -49.32 39.91 18.95
C PRO A 156 -50.57 40.79 19.13
N GLU A 157 -50.77 41.77 18.25
CA GLU A 157 -52.01 42.55 18.17
C GLU A 157 -53.20 41.67 17.74
N PRO A 158 -54.42 41.96 18.23
CA PRO A 158 -55.61 41.19 17.87
C PRO A 158 -56.01 41.44 16.42
N VAL A 159 -55.91 40.39 15.61
CA VAL A 159 -56.35 40.38 14.21
C VAL A 159 -57.89 40.30 14.19
N TYR A 160 -58.54 41.39 13.76
CA TYR A 160 -59.96 41.36 13.42
C TYR A 160 -60.15 40.60 12.11
N CYS A 161 -60.98 39.56 12.13
CA CYS A 161 -61.38 38.84 10.93
C CYS A 161 -62.37 39.69 10.12
N THR A 162 -62.00 40.04 8.89
CA THR A 162 -62.96 40.35 7.84
C THR A 162 -62.81 39.32 6.72
N VAL A 163 -63.90 38.59 6.53
CA VAL A 163 -64.13 37.64 5.46
C VAL A 163 -64.33 38.44 4.18
N ASP A 164 -63.57 38.15 3.12
CA ASP A 164 -64.10 38.32 1.78
C ASP A 164 -63.56 37.23 0.86
N SER A 165 -64.49 36.73 0.04
CA SER A 165 -64.40 35.51 -0.73
C SER A 165 -63.90 35.83 -2.14
N SER A 166 -62.89 35.12 -2.63
CA SER A 166 -62.72 34.84 -4.07
C SER A 166 -61.78 33.66 -4.30
N PRO A 167 -62.13 32.71 -5.20
CA PRO A 167 -61.42 31.44 -5.35
C PRO A 167 -60.10 31.58 -6.14
N PRO A 168 -59.14 30.64 -5.97
CA PRO A 168 -57.83 30.73 -6.60
C PRO A 168 -57.88 30.31 -8.08
N PRO A 169 -57.08 30.91 -8.98
CA PRO A 169 -56.80 30.29 -10.26
C PRO A 169 -55.77 29.17 -10.07
N CYS A 170 -56.14 27.97 -10.55
CA CYS A 170 -55.20 26.88 -10.79
C CYS A 170 -54.10 27.35 -11.74
N ASN A 171 -52.83 27.09 -11.41
CA ASN A 171 -51.77 27.07 -12.40
C ASN A 171 -50.84 25.88 -12.15
N GLU A 172 -50.46 25.30 -13.28
CA GLU A 172 -50.06 23.93 -13.51
C GLU A 172 -48.65 23.60 -13.03
N ILE A 173 -48.47 22.35 -12.66
CA ILE A 173 -47.18 21.71 -12.36
C ILE A 173 -46.45 21.45 -13.70
N PRO A 174 -45.23 21.96 -13.92
CA PRO A 174 -44.47 21.60 -15.11
C PRO A 174 -43.95 20.16 -15.01
N ARG A 175 -44.43 19.27 -15.89
CA ARG A 175 -43.76 17.98 -16.20
C ARG A 175 -42.63 18.23 -17.20
N PRO A 176 -41.41 17.73 -16.99
CA PRO A 176 -40.41 17.64 -18.04
C PRO A 176 -40.61 16.37 -18.88
N PRO A 177 -40.68 16.45 -20.23
CA PRO A 177 -40.59 15.27 -21.07
C PRO A 177 -39.13 14.98 -21.48
N PHE A 178 -38.76 13.72 -21.26
CA PHE A 178 -37.88 12.83 -22.00
C PHE A 178 -37.00 13.41 -23.11
N SER A 179 -35.70 13.10 -23.03
CA SER A 179 -34.75 13.16 -24.15
C SER A 179 -34.74 11.84 -24.94
N PRO A 180 -34.46 11.88 -26.25
CA PRO A 180 -34.41 10.72 -27.14
C PRO A 180 -33.19 9.80 -26.90
#